data_AF-A0A920N727-F1
#
_entry.id   AF-A0A920N727-F1
#
_cell.length_a   1.000
_cell.length_b   1.000
_cell.length_c   1.000
_cell.angle_alpha   90.00
_cell.angle_beta   90.00
_cell.angle_gamma   90.00
#
_symmetry.space_group_name_H-M   'P 1'
#
loop_
_entity.id
_entity.type
_entity.pdbx_description
1 polymer ?
#
loop_
_entity_poly.entity_id
_entity_poly.type
_entity_poly.pdbx_seq_one_letter_code
_entity_poly.pdbx_strand_id
1 'polypeptide(L)'
;MQLINSGKAYVDSQSIEEIRRNRGTSAEVGVESPFRDRSVEENLDLFQKMRAGEFGDGEHVLRARIDMASPHLIMRDPIMYRIRHAHHYRQGDDWCLYPMYDFTHGQSDSIEGVTHSICTLEFENNRRLYDWYIEQLGIYAPEQTEFARLNLTHTVMSKRRLLQMVNEEWSSAGTIPGCRRSVACDGEGTLPKRSGNSAIGSV
;
A
#
# COMPACT_ATOMS: atom_id res chain seq x y z
N MET A 1 17.28 3.74 -6.17
CA MET A 1 18.68 4.23 -6.06
C MET A 1 18.75 5.65 -5.50
N GLN A 2 18.03 6.64 -6.06
CA GLN A 2 18.06 8.04 -5.60
C GLN A 2 17.89 8.23 -4.08
N LEU A 3 16.88 7.61 -3.47
CA LEU A 3 16.63 7.76 -2.03
C LEU A 3 17.79 7.24 -1.17
N ILE A 4 18.40 6.11 -1.55
CA ILE A 4 19.59 5.55 -0.88
C ILE A 4 20.77 6.52 -1.02
N ASN A 5 21.03 7.04 -2.23
CA ASN A 5 22.10 8.01 -2.47
C ASN A 5 21.95 9.29 -1.65
N SER A 6 20.71 9.72 -1.42
CA SER A 6 20.40 10.90 -0.59
C SER A 6 20.35 10.61 0.92
N GLY A 7 20.65 9.38 1.35
CA GLY A 7 20.58 8.98 2.76
C GLY A 7 19.17 8.91 3.33
N LYS A 8 18.14 8.83 2.47
CA LYS A 8 16.71 8.80 2.82
C LYS A 8 16.10 7.40 2.75
N ALA A 9 16.91 6.40 2.47
CA ALA A 9 16.52 4.99 2.54
C ALA A 9 17.72 4.14 2.95
N TYR A 10 17.46 3.05 3.65
CA TYR A 10 18.48 2.10 4.11
C TYR A 10 17.94 0.67 4.07
N VAL A 11 18.85 -0.30 3.97
CA VAL A 11 18.52 -1.73 4.07
C VAL A 11 18.51 -2.10 5.54
N ASP A 12 17.41 -2.65 6.00
CA ASP A 12 17.23 -3.17 7.35
C ASP A 12 17.33 -4.70 7.33
N SER A 13 18.05 -5.26 8.30
CA SER A 13 18.30 -6.69 8.44
C SER A 13 17.69 -7.24 9.73
N GLN A 14 16.83 -6.46 10.40
CA GLN A 14 15.96 -6.95 11.46
C GLN A 14 14.84 -7.81 10.91
N SER A 15 14.40 -8.78 11.71
CA SER A 15 13.18 -9.56 11.41
C SER A 15 11.94 -8.66 11.36
N ILE A 16 10.90 -9.10 10.66
CA ILE A 16 9.63 -8.35 10.56
C ILE A 16 9.01 -8.13 11.95
N GLU A 17 9.17 -9.10 12.85
CA GLU A 17 8.74 -9.03 14.25
C GLU A 17 9.47 -7.95 15.04
N GLU A 18 10.79 -7.84 14.87
CA GLU A 18 11.61 -6.78 15.48
C GLU A 18 11.25 -5.42 14.91
N ILE A 19 11.11 -5.28 13.59
CA ILE A 19 10.69 -4.02 12.96
C ILE A 19 9.33 -3.59 13.52
N ARG A 20 8.38 -4.52 13.65
CA ARG A 20 7.06 -4.25 14.21
C ARG A 20 7.14 -3.80 15.67
N ARG A 21 8.00 -4.43 16.48
CA ARG A 21 8.21 -4.07 17.88
C ARG A 21 8.84 -2.68 17.99
N ASN A 22 9.86 -2.42 17.18
CA ASN A 22 10.61 -1.17 17.19
C ASN A 22 9.81 0.01 16.65
N ARG A 23 8.78 -0.21 15.83
CA ARG A 23 7.85 0.87 15.44
C ARG A 23 7.08 1.46 16.62
N GLY A 24 7.01 0.77 17.76
CA GLY A 24 6.27 1.22 18.93
C GLY A 24 4.77 1.25 18.71
N THR A 25 4.07 2.02 19.53
CA THR A 25 2.60 2.17 19.50
C THR A 25 2.22 3.65 19.39
N SER A 26 0.92 3.96 19.42
CA SER A 26 0.47 5.36 19.48
C SER A 26 0.88 6.05 20.79
N ALA A 27 1.22 5.30 21.85
CA ALA A 27 1.65 5.84 23.14
C ALA A 27 3.18 5.84 23.30
N GLU A 28 3.88 4.95 22.60
CA GLU A 28 5.33 4.73 22.75
C GLU A 28 6.08 5.14 21.48
N VAL A 29 7.17 5.87 21.64
CA VAL A 29 8.07 6.28 20.56
C VAL A 29 8.76 5.05 19.96
N GLY A 30 9.02 5.09 18.65
CA GLY A 30 9.75 4.03 17.97
C GLY A 30 11.24 4.05 18.32
N VAL A 31 11.87 2.87 18.29
CA VAL A 31 13.31 2.67 18.48
C VAL A 31 13.97 2.50 17.12
N GLU A 32 15.08 3.21 16.89
CA GLU A 32 15.81 3.11 15.64
C GLU A 32 16.41 1.71 15.43
N SER A 33 16.46 1.27 14.17
CA SER A 33 17.15 0.03 13.81
C SER A 33 18.65 0.18 14.00
N PRO A 34 19.38 -0.85 14.47
CA PRO A 34 20.84 -0.83 14.53
C PRO A 34 21.48 -0.71 13.13
N PHE A 35 20.72 -1.01 12.06
CA PHE A 35 21.16 -0.89 10.67
C PHE A 35 20.79 0.46 10.04
N ARG A 36 20.17 1.37 10.80
CA ARG A 36 19.68 2.66 10.30
C ARG A 36 20.81 3.54 9.79
N ASP A 37 21.99 3.48 10.40
CA ASP A 37 23.16 4.34 10.09
C ASP A 37 24.18 3.70 9.14
N ARG A 38 23.79 2.63 8.42
CA ARG A 38 24.60 2.06 7.34
C ARG A 38 25.01 3.14 6.33
N SER A 39 26.22 3.00 5.78
CA SER A 39 26.72 3.91 4.76
C SER A 39 25.91 3.79 3.47
N VAL A 40 25.99 4.80 2.60
CA VAL A 40 25.29 4.77 1.31
C VAL A 40 25.80 3.60 0.46
N GLU A 41 27.11 3.36 0.46
CA GLU A 41 27.77 2.29 -0.29
C GLU A 41 27.31 0.91 0.19
N GLU A 42 27.26 0.68 1.49
CA GLU A 42 26.77 -0.58 2.07
C GLU A 42 25.31 -0.82 1.69
N ASN A 43 24.46 0.21 1.79
CA ASN A 43 23.05 0.09 1.42
C ASN A 43 22.85 -0.21 -0.07
N LEU A 44 23.66 0.38 -0.95
CA LEU A 44 23.59 0.14 -2.39
C LEU A 44 24.02 -1.28 -2.73
N ASP A 45 25.12 -1.78 -2.14
CA ASP A 45 25.60 -3.14 -2.33
C ASP A 45 24.55 -4.17 -1.89
N LEU A 46 24.03 -4.01 -0.66
CA LEU A 46 22.99 -4.89 -0.14
C LEU A 46 21.73 -4.86 -1.01
N PHE A 47 21.27 -3.67 -1.42
CA PHE A 47 20.08 -3.57 -2.25
C PHE A 47 20.25 -4.22 -3.64
N GLN A 48 21.46 -4.16 -4.21
CA GLN A 48 21.77 -4.86 -5.47
C GLN A 48 21.74 -6.38 -5.28
N LYS A 49 22.33 -6.91 -4.20
CA LYS A 49 22.29 -8.33 -3.84
C LYS A 49 20.88 -8.83 -3.54
N MET A 50 20.07 -8.00 -2.87
CA MET A 50 18.63 -8.26 -2.68
C MET A 50 17.90 -8.40 -4.02
N ARG A 51 18.21 -7.55 -5.01
CA ARG A 51 17.63 -7.64 -6.35
C ARG A 51 18.12 -8.86 -7.12
N ALA A 52 19.36 -9.30 -6.88
CA ALA A 52 19.94 -10.49 -7.48
C ALA A 52 19.39 -11.80 -6.89
N GLY A 53 18.62 -11.74 -5.80
CA GLY A 53 18.06 -12.93 -5.13
C GLY A 53 19.07 -13.70 -4.28
N GLU A 54 20.13 -13.03 -3.79
CA GLU A 54 21.15 -13.68 -2.95
C GLU A 54 20.69 -13.98 -1.52
N PHE A 55 19.57 -13.40 -1.09
CA PHE A 55 19.04 -13.50 0.28
C PHE A 55 17.66 -14.18 0.30
N GLY A 56 17.31 -14.77 1.45
CA GLY A 56 16.01 -15.41 1.66
C GLY A 56 14.86 -14.43 1.86
N ASP A 57 13.64 -14.97 1.82
CA ASP A 57 12.41 -14.21 2.09
C ASP A 57 12.43 -13.61 3.50
N GLY A 58 12.24 -12.29 3.58
CA GLY A 58 12.19 -11.56 4.85
C GLY A 58 13.53 -11.34 5.54
N GLU A 59 14.64 -11.80 4.96
CA GLU A 59 15.99 -11.61 5.52
C GLU A 59 16.38 -10.13 5.55
N HIS A 60 16.05 -9.41 4.46
CA HIS A 60 16.29 -7.98 4.33
C HIS A 60 15.08 -7.25 3.76
N VAL A 61 14.92 -5.99 4.16
CA VAL A 61 13.92 -5.08 3.62
C VAL A 61 14.54 -3.70 3.35
N LEU A 62 14.07 -3.01 2.33
CA LEU A 62 14.42 -1.60 2.15
C LEU A 62 13.41 -0.75 2.90
N ARG A 63 13.88 0.17 3.75
CA ARG A 63 13.03 1.10 4.51
C ARG A 63 13.36 2.54 4.15
N ALA A 64 12.35 3.40 4.18
CA ALA A 64 12.57 4.84 4.14
C ALA A 64 13.18 5.30 5.47
N ARG A 65 14.07 6.29 5.44
CA ARG A 65 14.64 6.95 6.61
C ARG A 65 13.89 8.27 6.81
N ILE A 66 12.96 8.29 7.75
CA ILE A 66 12.06 9.42 8.03
C ILE A 66 12.23 9.82 9.51
N ASP A 67 11.29 9.43 10.37
CA ASP A 67 11.27 9.82 11.78
C ASP A 67 10.59 8.73 12.64
N MET A 68 11.40 8.04 13.45
CA MET A 68 10.92 7.01 14.38
C MET A 68 10.15 7.59 15.57
N ALA A 69 10.29 8.89 15.86
CA ALA A 69 9.54 9.60 16.88
C ALA A 69 8.24 10.24 16.38
N SER A 70 7.92 10.09 15.09
CA SER A 70 6.72 10.69 14.51
C SER A 70 5.45 10.24 15.25
N PRO A 71 4.48 11.14 15.52
CA PRO A 71 3.17 10.75 16.04
C PRO A 71 2.38 9.91 15.04
N HIS A 72 2.73 9.99 13.75
CA HIS A 72 2.12 9.21 12.69
C HIS A 72 2.90 7.92 12.46
N LEU A 73 2.31 6.78 12.85
CA LEU A 73 2.94 5.46 12.69
C LEU A 73 3.40 5.17 11.26
N ILE A 74 2.70 5.69 10.24
CA ILE A 74 3.04 5.51 8.83
C ILE A 74 4.38 6.17 8.45
N MET A 75 4.79 7.21 9.18
CA MET A 75 6.04 7.94 8.97
C MET A 75 7.23 7.33 9.74
N ARG A 76 7.01 6.28 10.55
CA ARG A 76 8.06 5.60 11.29
C ARG A 76 8.76 4.56 10.41
N ASP A 77 9.74 5.05 9.64
CA ASP A 77 10.60 4.30 8.72
C ASP A 77 9.86 3.17 7.99
N PRO A 78 8.88 3.48 7.11
CA PRO A 78 8.06 2.49 6.43
C PRO A 78 8.87 1.60 5.49
N ILE A 79 8.43 0.35 5.33
CA ILE A 79 9.04 -0.59 4.38
C ILE A 79 8.65 -0.18 2.96
N MET A 80 9.65 -0.07 2.09
CA MET A 80 9.52 0.23 0.67
C MET A 80 9.56 -1.02 -0.19
N TYR A 81 10.50 -1.93 0.08
CA TYR A 81 10.65 -3.20 -0.64
C TYR A 81 10.84 -4.36 0.31
N ARG A 82 10.32 -5.52 -0.10
CA ARG A 82 10.57 -6.81 0.56
C ARG A 82 11.03 -7.85 -0.45
N ILE A 83 11.80 -8.81 0.04
CA ILE A 83 12.16 -10.02 -0.70
C ILE A 83 11.01 -11.00 -0.62
N ARG A 84 10.63 -11.55 -1.77
CA ARG A 84 9.65 -12.62 -1.90
C ARG A 84 9.95 -13.44 -3.15
N HIS A 85 10.35 -14.70 -2.98
CA HIS A 85 10.53 -15.65 -4.06
C HIS A 85 9.19 -16.28 -4.41
N ALA A 86 8.41 -15.59 -5.24
CA ALA A 86 7.12 -16.07 -5.72
C ALA A 86 6.92 -15.69 -7.19
N HIS A 87 6.34 -16.62 -7.94
CA HIS A 87 6.01 -16.41 -9.35
C HIS A 87 4.99 -15.28 -9.52
N HIS A 88 5.34 -14.28 -10.33
CA HIS A 88 4.45 -13.17 -10.68
C HIS A 88 3.69 -13.45 -11.97
N TYR A 89 2.36 -13.35 -11.91
CA TYR A 89 1.48 -13.65 -13.05
C TYR A 89 1.79 -12.90 -14.37
N ARG A 90 2.45 -11.73 -14.32
CA ARG A 90 2.89 -10.99 -15.52
C ARG A 90 4.39 -11.06 -15.81
N GLN A 91 5.21 -11.17 -14.77
CA GLN A 91 6.67 -11.00 -14.87
C GLN A 91 7.42 -12.31 -14.61
N GLY A 92 6.69 -13.42 -14.45
CA GLY A 92 7.27 -14.71 -14.11
C GLY A 92 8.14 -14.64 -12.86
N ASP A 93 9.35 -15.18 -12.99
CA ASP A 93 10.34 -15.29 -11.91
C ASP A 93 11.49 -14.27 -12.07
N ASP A 94 11.30 -13.25 -12.91
CA ASP A 94 12.32 -12.21 -13.19
C ASP A 94 12.59 -11.30 -11.98
N TRP A 95 11.70 -11.30 -10.98
CA TRP A 95 11.76 -10.42 -9.81
C TRP A 95 11.53 -11.17 -8.51
N CYS A 96 12.47 -11.00 -7.57
CA CYS A 96 12.35 -11.41 -6.17
C CYS A 96 12.09 -10.23 -5.22
N LEU A 97 12.17 -8.99 -5.71
CA LEU A 97 11.89 -7.77 -4.94
C LEU A 97 10.54 -7.18 -5.30
N TYR A 98 9.67 -7.06 -4.30
CA TYR A 98 8.33 -6.50 -4.46
C TYR A 98 8.19 -5.21 -3.65
N PRO A 99 7.78 -4.11 -4.30
CA PRO A 99 7.54 -2.86 -3.59
C PRO A 99 6.25 -2.94 -2.78
N MET A 100 6.19 -2.13 -1.72
CA MET A 100 5.00 -1.94 -0.90
C MET A 100 4.06 -0.93 -1.54
N TYR A 101 2.75 -1.06 -1.24
CA TYR A 101 1.69 -0.21 -1.80
C TYR A 101 2.02 1.29 -1.71
N ASP A 102 2.40 1.75 -0.51
CA ASP A 102 2.69 3.17 -0.25
C ASP A 102 3.86 3.72 -1.08
N PHE A 103 4.81 2.85 -1.47
CA PHE A 103 5.94 3.21 -2.33
C PHE A 103 5.67 3.01 -3.83
N THR A 104 4.56 2.38 -4.21
CA THR A 104 4.19 2.24 -5.63
C THR A 104 3.17 3.26 -6.08
N HIS A 105 2.25 3.65 -5.18
CA HIS A 105 1.04 4.38 -5.56
C HIS A 105 1.38 5.74 -6.16
N GLY A 106 2.07 6.63 -5.42
CA GLY A 106 2.37 7.98 -5.90
C GLY A 106 3.32 8.03 -7.09
N GLN A 107 4.22 7.06 -7.18
CA GLN A 107 5.15 6.91 -8.29
C GLN A 107 4.39 6.51 -9.56
N SER A 108 3.43 5.59 -9.45
CA SER A 108 2.58 5.18 -10.57
C SER A 108 1.73 6.35 -11.05
N ASP A 109 1.05 7.05 -10.13
CA ASP A 109 0.26 8.23 -10.45
C ASP A 109 1.10 9.32 -11.14
N SER A 110 2.30 9.56 -10.64
CA SER A 110 3.23 10.54 -11.19
C SER A 110 3.70 10.16 -12.60
N ILE A 111 4.06 8.89 -12.82
CA ILE A 111 4.51 8.36 -14.12
C ILE A 111 3.37 8.40 -15.15
N GLU A 112 2.14 8.12 -14.72
CA GLU A 112 0.95 8.13 -15.57
C GLU A 112 0.38 9.54 -15.82
N GLY A 113 0.88 10.56 -15.12
CA GLY A 113 0.40 11.93 -15.23
C GLY A 113 -0.99 12.13 -14.63
N VAL A 114 -1.34 11.36 -13.60
CA VAL A 114 -2.61 11.46 -12.88
C VAL A 114 -2.69 12.81 -12.18
N THR A 115 -3.74 13.58 -12.44
CA THR A 115 -3.93 14.89 -11.80
C THR A 115 -4.57 14.76 -10.43
N HIS A 116 -5.58 13.91 -10.30
CA HIS A 116 -6.34 13.67 -9.06
C HIS A 116 -6.36 12.16 -8.76
N SER A 117 -5.64 11.75 -7.74
CA SER A 117 -5.62 10.38 -7.23
C SER A 117 -6.76 10.19 -6.23
N ILE A 118 -7.85 9.56 -6.68
CA ILE A 118 -9.08 9.42 -5.89
C ILE A 118 -9.04 8.09 -5.12
N CYS A 119 -8.99 8.15 -3.80
CA CYS A 119 -8.94 6.97 -2.93
C CYS A 119 -9.97 7.05 -1.79
N THR A 120 -10.10 5.98 -1.01
CA THR A 120 -11.06 5.96 0.11
C THR A 120 -10.43 6.51 1.39
N LEU A 121 -11.27 6.95 2.35
CA LEU A 121 -10.86 7.51 3.65
C LEU A 121 -9.86 6.64 4.45
N GLU A 122 -9.78 5.34 4.18
CA GLU A 122 -8.78 4.49 4.86
C GLU A 122 -7.32 4.88 4.54
N PHE A 123 -7.09 5.61 3.46
CA PHE A 123 -5.77 6.07 3.01
C PHE A 123 -5.45 7.52 3.37
N GLU A 124 -6.32 8.20 4.13
CA GLU A 124 -6.11 9.59 4.56
C GLU A 124 -4.79 9.76 5.31
N ASN A 125 -4.45 8.80 6.18
CA ASN A 125 -3.18 8.80 6.90
C ASN A 125 -1.98 8.58 5.97
N ASN A 126 -2.16 7.80 4.91
CA ASN A 126 -1.12 7.42 3.96
C ASN A 126 -0.71 8.59 3.05
N ARG A 127 -1.57 9.59 2.86
CA ARG A 127 -1.27 10.83 2.12
C ARG A 127 0.04 11.48 2.56
N ARG A 128 0.32 11.50 3.87
CA ARG A 128 1.57 12.08 4.39
C ARG A 128 2.82 11.39 3.84
N LEU A 129 2.76 10.06 3.71
CA LEU A 129 3.86 9.27 3.18
C LEU A 129 3.92 9.37 1.65
N TYR A 130 2.76 9.46 1.00
CA TYR A 130 2.62 9.74 -0.44
C TYR A 130 3.33 11.05 -0.82
N ASP A 131 2.98 12.14 -0.13
CA ASP A 131 3.56 13.48 -0.34
C ASP A 131 5.07 13.46 -0.07
N TRP A 132 5.49 12.79 1.00
CA TRP A 132 6.91 12.64 1.33
C TRP A 132 7.68 12.01 0.18
N TYR A 133 7.20 10.89 -0.39
CA TYR A 133 7.90 10.26 -1.50
C TYR A 133 7.99 11.15 -2.74
N ILE A 134 6.91 11.87 -3.08
CA ILE A 134 6.90 12.79 -4.23
C ILE A 134 7.93 13.89 -4.04
N GLU A 135 7.95 14.51 -2.87
CA GLU A 135 8.91 15.56 -2.52
C GLU A 135 10.34 15.05 -2.57
N GLN A 136 10.63 13.90 -1.94
CA GLN A 136 11.98 13.36 -1.89
C GLN A 136 12.51 12.87 -3.24
N LEU A 137 11.62 12.43 -4.13
CA LEU A 137 11.96 12.02 -5.48
C LEU A 137 12.00 13.18 -6.48
N GLY A 138 11.34 14.31 -6.18
CA GLY A 138 11.26 15.46 -7.07
C GLY A 138 10.47 15.17 -8.35
N ILE A 139 9.43 14.33 -8.24
CA ILE A 139 8.60 13.89 -9.37
C ILE A 139 7.34 14.75 -9.50
N TYR A 140 6.57 14.56 -10.58
CA TYR A 140 5.26 15.22 -10.73
C TYR A 140 4.39 14.89 -9.52
N ALA A 141 3.64 15.89 -9.03
CA ALA A 141 2.87 15.82 -7.80
C ALA A 141 1.36 15.76 -8.09
N PRO A 142 0.77 14.55 -8.18
CA PRO A 142 -0.67 14.37 -8.16
C PRO A 142 -1.29 14.86 -6.86
N GLU A 143 -2.53 15.35 -6.93
CA GLU A 143 -3.33 15.65 -5.75
C GLU A 143 -4.09 14.41 -5.29
N GLN A 144 -3.89 13.97 -4.05
CA GLN A 144 -4.68 12.88 -3.47
C GLN A 144 -5.98 13.41 -2.85
N THR A 145 -7.12 12.85 -3.25
CA THR A 145 -8.45 13.19 -2.71
C THR A 145 -9.14 11.94 -2.16
N GLU A 146 -9.54 11.98 -0.89
CA GLU A 146 -10.23 10.88 -0.23
C GLU A 146 -11.77 11.04 -0.27
N PHE A 147 -12.49 9.94 -0.45
CA PHE A 147 -13.96 9.89 -0.31
C PHE A 147 -14.43 8.76 0.61
N ALA A 148 -15.62 8.92 1.18
CA ALA A 148 -16.22 7.91 2.05
C ALA A 148 -16.53 6.63 1.25
N ARG A 149 -16.12 5.48 1.79
CA ARG A 149 -16.44 4.18 1.18
C ARG A 149 -17.96 3.98 1.11
N LEU A 150 -18.43 3.44 0.00
CA LEU A 150 -19.81 2.97 -0.13
C LEU A 150 -20.05 1.79 0.83
N ASN A 151 -20.98 1.97 1.78
CA ASN A 151 -21.49 0.90 2.63
C ASN A 151 -22.96 0.65 2.29
N LEU A 152 -23.24 -0.54 1.77
CA LEU A 152 -24.61 -0.98 1.47
C LEU A 152 -25.18 -1.76 2.65
N THR A 153 -26.39 -1.41 3.07
CA THR A 153 -27.11 -2.15 4.10
C THR A 153 -27.35 -3.60 3.65
N HIS A 154 -27.29 -4.54 4.60
CA HIS A 154 -27.46 -5.98 4.36
C HIS A 154 -26.45 -6.62 3.39
N THR A 155 -25.35 -5.93 3.05
CA THR A 155 -24.32 -6.44 2.12
C THR A 155 -22.95 -6.50 2.79
N VAL A 156 -22.20 -7.58 2.54
CA VAL A 156 -20.80 -7.69 2.96
C VAL A 156 -19.87 -7.25 1.83
N MET A 157 -19.14 -6.15 2.03
CA MET A 157 -18.22 -5.58 1.03
C MET A 157 -16.76 -6.04 1.18
N SER A 158 -16.43 -6.77 2.25
CA SER A 158 -15.06 -7.21 2.52
C SER A 158 -14.66 -8.38 1.63
N LYS A 159 -13.63 -8.19 0.78
CA LYS A 159 -13.06 -9.25 -0.07
C LYS A 159 -12.72 -10.51 0.72
N ARG A 160 -12.15 -10.39 1.92
CA ARG A 160 -11.80 -11.54 2.77
C ARG A 160 -13.02 -12.38 3.13
N ARG A 161 -14.10 -11.74 3.58
CA ARG A 161 -15.35 -12.44 3.94
C ARG A 161 -16.03 -13.03 2.71
N LEU A 162 -16.05 -12.30 1.60
CA LEU A 162 -16.59 -12.81 0.33
C LEU A 162 -15.84 -14.05 -0.16
N LEU A 163 -14.50 -14.06 -0.06
CA LEU A 163 -13.70 -15.24 -0.40
C LEU A 163 -13.97 -16.42 0.54
N GLN A 164 -14.09 -16.15 1.85
CA GLN A 164 -14.46 -17.18 2.82
C GLN A 164 -15.81 -17.82 2.46
N MET A 165 -16.83 -17.02 2.16
CA MET A 165 -18.16 -17.52 1.77
C MET A 165 -18.13 -18.36 0.48
N VAL A 166 -17.27 -18.01 -0.48
CA VAL A 166 -17.07 -18.80 -1.71
C VAL A 166 -16.37 -20.12 -1.39
N ASN A 167 -15.32 -20.09 -0.58
CA ASN A 167 -14.54 -21.29 -0.26
C ASN A 167 -15.28 -22.27 0.67
N GLU A 168 -16.14 -21.74 1.55
CA GLU A 168 -17.01 -22.54 2.42
C GLU A 168 -18.29 -23.01 1.71
N GLU A 169 -18.39 -22.80 0.38
CA GLU A 169 -19.54 -23.20 -0.45
C GLU A 169 -20.89 -22.78 0.15
N TRP A 170 -20.99 -21.57 0.72
CA TRP A 170 -22.29 -20.98 1.08
C TRP A 170 -23.19 -20.77 -0.16
N SER A 171 -22.66 -21.06 -1.35
CA SER A 171 -23.35 -21.16 -2.62
C SER A 171 -24.28 -22.38 -2.69
N SER A 172 -25.41 -22.30 -1.99
CA SER A 172 -26.66 -22.74 -2.61
C SER A 172 -27.39 -21.50 -3.14
N ALA A 173 -27.56 -21.48 -4.46
CA ALA A 173 -28.17 -20.43 -5.28
C ALA A 173 -27.36 -19.13 -5.43
N GLY A 174 -27.29 -18.63 -6.67
CA GLY A 174 -26.78 -17.32 -7.07
C GLY A 174 -27.60 -16.14 -6.52
N THR A 175 -28.09 -16.23 -5.29
CA THR A 175 -28.81 -15.18 -4.59
C THR A 175 -28.65 -15.43 -3.10
N ILE A 176 -27.51 -15.03 -2.54
CA ILE A 176 -27.49 -14.70 -1.12
C ILE A 176 -28.30 -13.40 -1.02
N PRO A 177 -29.41 -13.34 -0.28
CA PRO A 177 -30.16 -12.10 -0.11
C PRO A 177 -29.21 -11.04 0.47
N GLY A 178 -28.84 -10.05 -0.36
CA GLY A 178 -27.94 -8.97 0.01
C GLY A 178 -26.47 -9.12 -0.39
N CYS A 179 -26.00 -10.20 -1.03
CA CYS A 179 -24.62 -10.25 -1.56
C CYS A 179 -24.59 -9.98 -3.06
N ARG A 180 -24.59 -8.69 -3.44
CA ARG A 180 -24.43 -8.29 -4.86
C ARG A 180 -22.95 -8.19 -5.20
N ARG A 181 -22.43 -9.19 -5.93
CA ARG A 181 -21.19 -8.99 -6.71
C ARG A 181 -21.50 -7.99 -7.82
N SER A 182 -20.59 -7.11 -8.22
CA SER A 182 -20.84 -6.18 -9.34
C SER A 182 -21.28 -6.91 -10.61
N VAL A 183 -20.68 -8.07 -10.88
CA VAL A 183 -21.03 -8.97 -12.00
C VAL A 183 -22.44 -9.57 -11.85
N ALA A 184 -22.98 -9.67 -10.64
CA ALA A 184 -24.34 -10.17 -10.41
C ALA A 184 -25.42 -9.09 -10.65
N CYS A 185 -25.07 -7.80 -10.58
CA CYS A 185 -26.01 -6.71 -10.88
C CYS A 185 -26.41 -6.68 -12.36
N ASP A 186 -25.56 -7.17 -13.27
CA ASP A 186 -25.88 -7.21 -14.70
C ASP A 186 -26.99 -8.23 -15.04
N GLY A 187 -27.24 -9.22 -14.16
CA GLY A 187 -28.31 -10.20 -14.32
C GLY A 187 -29.70 -9.72 -13.90
N GLU A 188 -29.81 -8.62 -13.14
CA GLU A 188 -31.07 -8.10 -12.60
C GLU A 188 -31.59 -6.88 -13.38
N GLY A 189 -31.40 -6.78 -14.70
CA GLY A 189 -32.10 -5.80 -15.53
C GLY A 189 -31.98 -4.32 -15.08
N THR A 190 -30.99 -3.98 -14.25
CA THR A 190 -30.74 -2.60 -13.84
C THR A 190 -30.17 -1.85 -15.02
N LEU A 191 -31.05 -1.19 -15.77
CA LEU A 191 -30.68 -0.25 -16.83
C LEU A 191 -29.65 0.78 -16.29
N PRO A 192 -28.65 1.18 -17.07
CA PRO A 192 -27.60 2.12 -16.65
C PRO A 192 -28.13 3.58 -16.65
N LYS A 193 -29.26 3.83 -15.99
CA LYS A 193 -29.85 5.16 -15.80
C LYS A 193 -30.56 5.25 -14.46
N ARG A 194 -29.86 5.78 -13.44
CA ARG A 194 -30.35 6.69 -12.40
C ARG A 194 -29.26 6.94 -11.35
N SER A 195 -28.32 7.83 -11.66
CA SER A 195 -27.70 8.72 -10.67
C SER A 195 -28.13 10.14 -11.04
N GLY A 196 -29.39 10.46 -10.76
CA GLY A 196 -29.93 11.78 -10.98
C GLY A 196 -29.33 12.77 -9.97
N ASN A 197 -28.80 13.87 -10.49
CA ASN A 197 -28.47 15.08 -9.73
C ASN A 197 -29.58 15.42 -8.72
N SER A 198 -29.23 15.48 -7.44
CA SER A 198 -29.99 16.22 -6.44
C SER A 198 -29.02 17.03 -5.58
N ALA A 199 -28.49 18.11 -6.16
CA ALA A 199 -27.91 19.22 -5.41
C ALA A 199 -28.22 20.51 -6.18
N ILE A 200 -29.42 21.06 -5.96
CA ILE A 200 -29.71 22.49 -5.88
C ILE A 200 -30.95 22.60 -4.98
N GLY A 201 -30.78 23.26 -3.84
CA GLY A 201 -31.81 23.50 -2.84
C GLY A 201 -31.30 24.52 -1.84
N SER A 202 -31.18 25.76 -2.30
CA SER A 202 -31.00 26.98 -1.49
C SER A 202 -32.21 27.20 -0.57
N VAL A 203 -31.99 27.36 0.74
CA VAL A 203 -32.25 28.57 1.56
C VAL A 203 -31.37 28.46 2.80
#